data_AF-A0A382HCE9-F1
#
_entry.id   AF-A0A382HCE9-F1
#
_cell.length_a   1.000
_cell.length_b   1.000
_cell.length_c   1.000
_cell.angle_alpha   90.00
_cell.angle_beta   90.00
_cell.angle_gamma   90.00
#
_symmetry.space_group_name_H-M   'P 1'
#
loop_
_entity.id
_entity.type
_entity.pdbx_description
1 polymer ?
#
loop_
_entity_poly.entity_id
_entity_poly.type
_entity_poly.pdbx_seq_one_letter_code
_entity_poly.pdbx_strand_id
1 'polypeptide(L)'
;MTRLNSRQRQGLYNLLLTRVGGEFCQLCGRTRIQLIKAGLSPNLVIDHKNNNNNDNRLSNLQFLCHPCNTRKNHPSIEDPQQRVMTPEMALGRAYEKRFRRWVSG
;
A
#
# COMPACT_ATOMS: atom_id res chain seq x y z
N MET A 1 -7.82 -6.97 5.15
CA MET A 1 -6.77 -7.36 4.18
C MET A 1 -7.42 -8.02 2.96
N THR A 2 -7.08 -7.58 1.75
CA THR A 2 -7.68 -8.07 0.49
C THR A 2 -7.08 -9.41 0.05
N ARG A 3 -7.90 -10.35 -0.45
CA ARG A 3 -7.48 -11.68 -0.96
C ARG A 3 -6.98 -11.65 -2.42
N LEU A 4 -6.50 -10.51 -2.89
CA LEU A 4 -6.01 -10.36 -4.26
C LEU A 4 -4.58 -10.88 -4.38
N ASN A 5 -4.33 -11.77 -5.35
CA ASN A 5 -2.96 -12.17 -5.67
C ASN A 5 -2.18 -11.03 -6.35
N SER A 6 -0.85 -11.14 -6.42
CA SER A 6 0.01 -10.07 -6.96
C SER A 6 -0.37 -9.66 -8.40
N ARG A 7 -0.65 -10.64 -9.27
CA ARG A 7 -0.99 -10.41 -10.68
C ARG A 7 -2.33 -9.70 -10.83
N GLN A 8 -3.35 -10.14 -10.09
CA GLN A 8 -4.67 -9.51 -10.05
C GLN A 8 -4.57 -8.08 -9.52
N ARG A 9 -3.79 -7.87 -8.45
CA ARG A 9 -3.59 -6.55 -7.87
C ARG A 9 -2.96 -5.60 -8.88
N GLN A 10 -1.98 -6.05 -9.66
CA GLN A 10 -1.34 -5.24 -10.69
C GLN A 10 -2.30 -4.89 -11.84
N GLY A 11 -3.09 -5.85 -12.32
CA GLY A 11 -4.12 -5.59 -13.35
C GLY A 11 -5.20 -4.62 -12.88
N LEU A 12 -5.70 -4.79 -11.66
CA LEU A 12 -6.71 -3.92 -11.06
C LEU A 12 -6.18 -2.52 -10.77
N TYR A 13 -4.89 -2.38 -10.46
CA TYR A 13 -4.27 -1.08 -10.17
C TYR A 13 -4.44 -0.10 -11.34
N ASN A 14 -4.08 -0.53 -12.55
CA ASN A 14 -4.17 0.33 -13.74
C ASN A 14 -5.62 0.69 -14.08
N LEU A 15 -6.53 -0.27 -13.98
CA LEU A 15 -7.96 -0.04 -14.24
C LEU A 15 -8.58 0.93 -13.22
N LEU A 16 -8.22 0.78 -11.95
CA LEU A 16 -8.69 1.66 -10.89
C LEU A 16 -8.09 3.06 -11.03
N LEU A 17 -6.83 3.17 -11.44
CA LEU A 17 -6.16 4.44 -11.72
C LEU A 17 -6.90 5.25 -12.79
N THR A 18 -7.24 4.61 -13.91
CA THR A 18 -8.02 5.25 -14.98
C THR A 18 -9.41 5.66 -14.51
N ARG A 19 -10.07 4.84 -13.69
CA ARG A 19 -11.42 5.14 -13.17
C ARG A 19 -11.44 6.29 -12.16
N VAL A 20 -10.46 6.34 -11.26
CA VAL A 20 -10.38 7.34 -10.19
C VAL A 20 -9.80 8.66 -10.70
N GLY A 21 -9.04 8.63 -11.80
CA GLY A 21 -8.45 9.80 -12.41
C GLY A 21 -7.13 10.24 -11.76
N GLY A 22 -6.49 9.38 -10.96
CA GLY A 22 -5.19 9.69 -10.37
C GLY A 22 -4.77 8.79 -9.21
N GLU A 23 -3.51 8.96 -8.81
CA GLU A 23 -2.89 8.26 -7.66
C GLU A 23 -3.02 9.08 -6.37
N PHE A 24 -4.19 9.01 -5.74
CA PHE A 24 -4.44 9.64 -4.45
C PHE A 24 -5.29 8.77 -3.53
N CYS A 25 -5.19 9.01 -2.22
CA CYS A 25 -6.02 8.34 -1.23
C CYS A 25 -7.46 8.86 -1.30
N GLN A 26 -8.45 7.98 -1.51
CA GLN A 26 -9.85 8.39 -1.63
C GLN A 26 -10.52 8.73 -0.28
N LEU A 27 -9.87 8.47 0.85
CA LEU A 27 -10.37 8.89 2.17
C LEU A 27 -9.81 10.24 2.64
N CYS A 28 -8.52 10.50 2.45
CA CYS A 28 -7.89 11.74 2.92
C CYS A 28 -7.46 12.71 1.81
N GLY A 29 -7.68 12.35 0.55
CA GLY A 29 -7.34 13.18 -0.63
C GLY A 29 -5.84 13.30 -0.92
N ARG A 30 -4.96 12.79 -0.06
CA ARG A 30 -3.51 12.98 -0.22
C ARG A 30 -2.96 12.23 -1.43
N THR A 31 -2.18 12.94 -2.25
CA THR A 31 -1.39 12.36 -3.34
C THR A 31 -0.13 11.67 -2.81
N ARG A 32 0.54 10.87 -3.65
CA ARG A 32 1.83 10.24 -3.28
C ARG A 32 2.87 11.26 -2.82
N ILE A 33 2.94 12.41 -3.47
CA ILE A 33 3.88 13.49 -3.12
C ILE A 33 3.57 14.05 -1.73
N GLN A 34 2.29 14.27 -1.41
CA GLN A 34 1.88 14.78 -0.11
C GLN A 34 2.12 13.75 1.00
N LEU A 35 2.00 12.44 0.71
CA LEU A 35 2.37 11.39 1.65
C LEU A 35 3.87 11.42 1.96
N ILE A 36 4.73 11.54 0.94
CA ILE A 36 6.19 11.63 1.14
C ILE A 36 6.55 12.85 2.00
N LYS A 37 5.97 14.02 1.69
CA LYS A 37 6.21 15.26 2.47
C LYS A 37 5.78 15.13 3.93
N ALA A 38 4.78 14.29 4.21
CA ALA A 38 4.32 14.00 5.57
C ALA A 38 5.11 12.88 6.26
N GLY A 39 6.21 12.39 5.67
CA GLY A 39 6.98 11.26 6.20
C GLY A 39 6.26 9.91 6.08
N LEU A 40 5.21 9.83 5.27
CA LEU A 40 4.39 8.63 5.06
C LEU A 40 4.80 7.89 3.79
N SER A 41 4.33 6.66 3.67
CA SER A 41 4.63 5.77 2.55
C SER A 41 3.92 6.33 1.32
N PRO A 42 4.63 6.49 0.19
CA PRO A 42 3.99 6.86 -1.07
C PRO A 42 3.12 5.73 -1.66
N ASN A 43 3.13 4.54 -1.07
CA ASN A 43 2.40 3.40 -1.60
C ASN A 43 0.92 3.49 -1.22
N LEU A 44 0.06 3.48 -2.24
CA LEU A 44 -1.37 3.33 -2.08
C LEU A 44 -1.73 1.84 -2.16
N VAL A 45 -2.67 1.43 -1.33
CA VAL A 45 -3.18 0.07 -1.26
C VAL A 45 -4.56 0.03 -1.90
N ILE A 46 -4.85 -1.05 -2.64
CA ILE A 46 -6.21 -1.34 -3.13
C ILE A 46 -6.99 -1.98 -1.98
N ASP A 47 -8.12 -1.36 -1.64
CA ASP A 47 -9.03 -1.79 -0.58
C ASP A 47 -10.48 -1.86 -1.09
N HIS A 48 -11.30 -2.68 -0.43
CA HIS A 48 -12.72 -2.86 -0.75
C HIS A 48 -13.57 -1.93 0.12
N LYS A 49 -14.36 -1.04 -0.47
CA LYS A 49 -15.22 -0.08 0.23
C LYS A 49 -16.16 -0.76 1.23
N ASN A 50 -16.82 -1.84 0.81
CA ASN A 50 -17.75 -2.61 1.64
C ASN A 50 -17.12 -3.67 2.56
N ASN A 51 -15.78 -3.74 2.65
CA ASN A 51 -15.05 -4.79 3.39
C ASN A 51 -15.34 -6.24 2.97
N ASN A 52 -16.06 -6.47 1.86
CA ASN A 52 -16.28 -7.79 1.32
C ASN A 52 -15.15 -8.16 0.36
N ASN A 53 -14.24 -9.02 0.82
CA ASN A 53 -13.07 -9.47 0.05
C ASN A 53 -13.41 -10.24 -1.24
N ASN A 54 -14.65 -10.68 -1.41
CA ASN A 54 -15.11 -11.40 -2.60
C ASN A 54 -15.68 -10.46 -3.68
N ASP A 55 -15.96 -9.20 -3.34
CA ASP A 55 -16.56 -8.22 -4.25
C ASP A 55 -15.49 -7.38 -4.98
N ASN A 56 -14.88 -7.97 -6.02
CA ASN A 56 -13.79 -7.35 -6.77
C ASN A 56 -14.25 -6.39 -7.89
N ARG A 57 -15.51 -5.93 -7.86
CA ARG A 57 -15.99 -4.95 -8.84
C ARG A 57 -15.22 -3.64 -8.68
N LEU A 58 -14.80 -3.04 -9.80
CA LEU A 58 -14.04 -1.77 -9.78
C LEU A 58 -14.76 -0.64 -9.03
N SER A 59 -16.10 -0.64 -9.01
CA SER A 59 -16.90 0.33 -8.23
C SER A 59 -16.72 0.19 -6.71
N ASN A 60 -16.45 -1.03 -6.23
CA ASN A 60 -16.22 -1.36 -4.84
C ASN A 60 -14.74 -1.23 -4.44
N LEU A 61 -13.81 -1.07 -5.38
CA LEU A 61 -12.40 -0.87 -5.08
C LEU A 61 -12.09 0.61 -4.87
N GLN A 62 -11.08 0.88 -4.04
CA GLN A 62 -10.56 2.23 -3.78
C GLN A 62 -9.07 2.22 -3.47
N PHE A 63 -8.40 3.35 -3.72
CA PHE A 63 -7.03 3.58 -3.28
C PHE A 63 -7.01 4.22 -1.90
N LEU A 64 -6.29 3.61 -0.96
CA LEU A 64 -6.06 4.14 0.38
C LEU A 64 -4.57 4.27 0.67
N CYS A 65 -4.17 5.31 1.40
CA CYS A 65 -2.85 5.33 2.03
C CYS A 65 -2.82 4.37 3.23
N HIS A 66 -1.63 3.96 3.66
CA HIS A 66 -1.49 3.00 4.74
C HIS A 66 -2.19 3.43 6.05
N PRO A 67 -2.08 4.68 6.52
CA PRO A 67 -2.79 5.10 7.73
C PRO A 67 -4.32 5.02 7.60
N CYS A 68 -4.88 5.47 6.48
CA CYS A 68 -6.32 5.40 6.24
C CYS A 68 -6.81 3.96 6.13
N ASN A 69 -6.04 3.09 5.46
CA ASN A 69 -6.34 1.68 5.36
C ASN A 69 -6.32 0.99 6.74
N THR A 70 -5.33 1.32 7.59
CA THR A 70 -5.25 0.80 8.96
C THR A 70 -6.43 1.28 9.79
N ARG A 71 -6.74 2.58 9.81
CA ARG A 71 -7.88 3.11 10.56
C ARG A 71 -9.21 2.48 10.15
N LYS A 72 -9.41 2.23 8.84
CA LYS A 72 -10.62 1.59 8.32
C LYS A 72 -10.73 0.12 8.74
N ASN A 73 -9.65 -0.64 8.63
CA ASN A 73 -9.68 -2.10 8.79
C ASN A 73 -9.28 -2.58 10.20
N HIS A 74 -8.66 -1.71 11.00
CA HIS A 74 -8.16 -1.96 12.35
C HIS A 74 -8.44 -0.74 13.23
N PRO A 75 -9.72 -0.45 13.55
CA PRO A 75 -10.11 0.75 14.27
C PRO A 75 -9.54 0.85 15.70
N SER A 76 -9.10 -0.27 16.26
CA SER A 76 -8.41 -0.31 17.56
C SER A 76 -6.99 0.27 17.55
N ILE A 77 -6.46 0.62 16.37
CA ILE A 77 -5.14 1.25 16.22
C ILE A 77 -5.34 2.75 16.06
N GLU A 78 -5.14 3.50 17.14
CA GLU A 78 -5.33 4.97 17.17
C GLU A 78 -4.29 5.69 16.31
N ASP A 79 -3.02 5.29 16.42
CA ASP A 79 -1.92 5.82 15.62
C ASP A 79 -1.20 4.71 14.83
N PRO A 80 -1.47 4.57 13.53
CA PRO A 80 -0.76 3.64 12.67
C PRO A 80 0.71 4.06 12.58
N GLN A 81 1.57 3.49 13.44
CA GLN A 81 3.01 3.67 13.31
C GLN A 81 3.47 3.08 11.99
N GLN A 82 3.80 3.96 11.05
CA GLN A 82 4.43 3.53 9.83
C GLN A 82 5.91 3.29 10.13
N ARG A 83 6.37 2.05 9.94
CA ARG A 83 7.79 1.72 10.08
C ARG A 83 8.57 2.56 9.06
N VAL A 84 9.35 3.51 9.56
CA VAL A 84 10.29 4.30 8.76
C VAL A 84 11.49 3.39 8.49
N MET A 85 11.92 3.29 7.23
CA MET A 85 13.12 2.53 6.90
C MET A 85 14.35 3.32 7.35
N THR A 86 15.08 2.81 8.33
CA THR A 86 16.34 3.44 8.76
C THR A 86 17.44 3.23 7.71
N PRO A 87 18.49 4.07 7.69
CA PRO A 87 19.64 3.88 6.80
C PRO A 87 20.27 2.48 6.93
N GLU A 88 20.37 1.96 8.16
CA GLU A 88 20.94 0.64 8.45
C GLU A 88 20.07 -0.48 7.86
N MET A 89 18.74 -0.37 7.97
CA MET A 89 17.80 -1.32 7.37
C MET A 89 17.87 -1.29 5.83
N ALA A 90 18.07 -0.11 5.25
CA ALA A 90 18.22 0.04 3.80
C ALA A 90 19.52 -0.62 3.31
N LEU A 91 20.64 -0.39 4.01
CA LEU A 91 21.92 -1.05 3.72
C LEU A 91 21.81 -2.57 3.88
N GLY A 92 21.21 -3.04 4.98
CA GLY A 92 20.97 -4.46 5.21
C GLY A 92 20.25 -5.13 4.04
N ARG A 93 19.14 -4.55 3.56
CA ARG A 93 18.41 -5.07 2.38
C ARG A 93 19.25 -5.07 1.11
N ALA A 94 20.06 -4.03 0.89
CA ALA A 94 20.91 -3.94 -0.30
C ALA A 94 21.99 -5.05 -0.30
N TYR A 95 22.60 -5.30 0.84
CA TYR A 95 23.63 -6.34 0.99
C TYR A 95 23.06 -7.75 1.10
N GLU A 96 21.83 -7.93 1.60
CA GLU A 96 21.20 -9.23 1.81
C GLU A 96 21.18 -10.09 0.54
N LYS A 97 20.91 -9.49 -0.63
CA LYS A 97 20.88 -10.22 -1.92
C LYS A 97 22.26 -10.78 -2.28
N ARG A 98 23.33 -10.03 -2.01
CA ARG A 98 24.71 -10.43 -2.26
C ARG A 98 25.16 -11.48 -1.23
N PHE A 99 24.79 -11.29 0.04
CA PHE A 99 25.05 -12.25 1.11
C PHE A 99 24.36 -13.59 0.87
N ARG A 100 23.07 -13.61 0.53
CA ARG A 100 22.33 -14.84 0.19
C ARG A 100 22.99 -15.59 -0.97
N ARG A 101 23.45 -14.88 -2.00
CA ARG A 101 24.18 -15.48 -3.12
C ARG A 101 25.49 -16.13 -2.68
N TRP A 102 26.21 -15.51 -1.74
CA TRP A 102 27.45 -16.07 -1.20
C TRP A 102 27.21 -17.31 -0.33
N VAL A 103 26.16 -17.33 0.49
CA VAL A 103 25.83 -18.48 1.35
C VAL A 103 25.24 -19.66 0.56
N SER A 104 24.51 -19.40 -0.52
CA SER A 104 23.73 -20.45 -1.21
C SER A 104 24.50 -21.22 -2.28
N GLY A 105 25.69 -20.75 -2.70
CA GLY A 105 26.47 -21.36 -3.80
C GLY A 105 25.83 -21.12 -5.17
#